data_AF-A0A357CGD3-F1
#
_entry.id   AF-A0A357CGD3-F1
#
_cell.length_a   1.000
_cell.length_b   1.000
_cell.length_c   1.000
_cell.angle_alpha   90.00
_cell.angle_beta   90.00
_cell.angle_gamma   90.00
#
_symmetry.space_group_name_H-M   'P 1'
#
loop_
_entity.id
_entity.type
_entity.pdbx_description
1 polymer ?
#
loop_
_entity_poly.entity_id
_entity_poly.type
_entity_poly.pdbx_seq_one_letter_code
_entity_poly.pdbx_strand_id
1 'polypeptide(L)'
;MISMVIGVGLGGLLAVMRLSPNPVVSSVSWFYIWFFRGTPVLVQIFFWFNLAIVLPYIGLGIPGTPLHWQASTNQLISPLMAALVGLGLNEAAYMSEIARAGIIRTFQVPRIYQRMSAHANLLISASIRTASFARLFRRARSEVDAHACELLDFVGLAEKCDVLAGDLSFGQQKLLELAMALINDPAMLLLDEPTAGINQVLIESLIDRLKAANRTRGLTLLVIEHNMPVIMGLAEHIYCLAHGRLLAEGPPQTIRRDAKVLDAYLGAA
;
A
#
# COMPACT_ATOMS: atom_id res chain seq x y z
N MET A 1 -26.96 4.09 10.16
CA MET A 1 -26.58 4.63 8.84
C MET A 1 -25.72 5.88 8.95
N ILE A 2 -26.15 6.94 9.66
CA ILE A 2 -25.38 8.19 9.74
C ILE A 2 -24.02 8.02 10.43
N SER A 3 -23.95 7.27 11.54
CA SER A 3 -22.68 6.95 12.23
C SER A 3 -21.68 6.22 11.33
N MET A 4 -22.16 5.27 10.54
CA MET A 4 -21.35 4.48 9.62
C MET A 4 -20.79 5.32 8.47
N VAL A 5 -21.58 6.25 7.91
CA VAL A 5 -21.10 7.18 6.88
C VAL A 5 -20.01 8.10 7.45
N ILE A 6 -20.19 8.58 8.68
CA ILE A 6 -19.17 9.36 9.40
C ILE A 6 -17.92 8.51 9.65
N GLY A 7 -18.10 7.27 10.12
CA GLY A 7 -17.03 6.31 10.38
C GLY A 7 -16.19 6.03 9.15
N VAL A 8 -16.81 5.75 8.01
CA VAL A 8 -16.12 5.48 6.75
C VAL A 8 -15.42 6.71 6.20
N GLY A 9 -16.10 7.86 6.16
CA GLY A 9 -15.51 9.10 5.65
C GLY A 9 -14.33 9.59 6.50
N LEU A 10 -14.53 9.66 7.82
CA LEU A 10 -13.50 10.09 8.77
C LEU A 10 -12.36 9.07 8.86
N GLY A 11 -12.68 7.76 8.83
CA GLY A 11 -11.68 6.69 8.83
C GLY A 11 -10.77 6.74 7.60
N GLY A 12 -11.34 6.98 6.42
CA GLY A 12 -10.58 7.20 5.18
C GLY A 12 -9.67 8.43 5.26
N LEU A 13 -10.18 9.55 5.77
CA LEU A 13 -9.39 10.77 5.98
C LEU A 13 -8.23 10.53 6.95
N LEU A 14 -8.50 9.90 8.10
CA LEU A 14 -7.49 9.57 9.11
C LEU A 14 -6.44 8.60 8.56
N ALA A 15 -6.83 7.65 7.71
CA ALA A 15 -5.91 6.73 7.05
C ALA A 15 -4.92 7.48 6.15
N VAL A 16 -5.43 8.41 5.32
CA VAL A 16 -4.61 9.27 4.47
C VAL A 16 -3.73 10.20 5.31
N MET A 17 -4.28 10.83 6.36
CA MET A 17 -3.52 11.68 7.29
C MET A 17 -2.38 10.92 7.96
N ARG A 18 -2.60 9.66 8.33
CA ARG A 18 -1.57 8.83 8.97
C ARG A 18 -0.42 8.49 8.02
N LEU A 19 -0.72 8.32 6.73
CA LEU A 19 0.25 8.11 5.66
C LEU A 19 0.89 9.41 5.14
N SER A 20 0.41 10.56 5.62
CA SER A 20 0.95 11.87 5.24
C SER A 20 2.39 12.02 5.72
N PRO A 21 3.31 12.56 4.91
CA PRO A 21 4.68 12.85 5.30
C PRO A 21 4.79 14.01 6.30
N ASN A 22 3.71 14.77 6.54
CA ASN A 22 3.71 15.84 7.54
C ASN A 22 3.62 15.23 8.96
N PRO A 23 4.64 15.42 9.81
CA PRO A 23 4.68 14.82 11.15
C PRO A 23 3.52 15.30 12.04
N VAL A 24 3.03 16.53 11.86
CA VAL A 24 1.90 17.05 12.63
C VAL A 24 0.62 16.30 12.24
N VAL A 25 0.34 16.18 10.94
CA VAL A 25 -0.87 15.52 10.43
C VAL A 25 -0.87 14.03 10.80
N SER A 26 0.27 13.36 10.65
CA SER A 26 0.40 11.95 11.00
C SER A 26 0.33 11.71 12.51
N SER A 27 0.88 12.61 13.34
CA SER A 27 0.81 12.50 14.81
C SER A 27 -0.60 12.77 15.35
N VAL A 28 -1.33 13.72 14.77
CA VAL A 28 -2.73 13.98 15.13
C VAL A 28 -3.60 12.76 14.82
N SER A 29 -3.46 12.17 13.63
CA SER A 29 -4.18 10.95 13.27
C SER A 29 -3.80 9.78 14.19
N TRP A 30 -2.52 9.64 14.53
CA TRP A 30 -2.06 8.61 15.48
C TRP A 30 -2.70 8.74 16.85
N PHE A 31 -2.67 9.95 17.42
CA PHE A 31 -3.24 10.21 18.74
C PHE A 31 -4.73 9.90 18.77
N TYR A 32 -5.45 10.31 17.72
CA TYR A 32 -6.86 9.98 17.55
C TYR A 32 -7.09 8.46 17.55
N ILE A 33 -6.39 7.72 16.69
CA ILE A 33 -6.56 6.26 16.55
C ILE A 33 -6.22 5.56 17.87
N TRP A 34 -5.14 5.97 18.52
CA TRP A 34 -4.72 5.44 19.81
C TRP A 34 -5.78 5.67 20.90
N PHE A 35 -6.29 6.89 21.01
CA PHE A 35 -7.26 7.26 22.03
C PHE A 35 -8.59 6.51 21.85
N PHE A 36 -9.16 6.52 20.64
CA PHE A 36 -10.48 5.94 20.38
C PHE A 36 -10.45 4.41 20.31
N ARG A 37 -9.33 3.77 19.98
CA ARG A 37 -9.18 2.30 20.09
C ARG A 37 -8.81 1.84 21.50
N GLY A 38 -8.10 2.67 22.26
CA GLY A 38 -7.66 2.36 23.63
C GLY A 38 -8.73 2.55 24.70
N THR A 39 -9.80 3.28 24.40
CA THR A 39 -10.91 3.52 25.34
C THR A 39 -12.12 2.65 24.98
N PRO A 40 -12.73 1.93 25.95
CA PRO A 40 -13.94 1.17 25.69
C PRO A 40 -15.08 2.03 25.14
N VAL A 41 -15.81 1.55 24.14
CA VAL A 41 -16.92 2.28 23.48
C VAL A 41 -17.95 2.78 24.48
N LEU A 42 -18.26 1.97 25.50
CA LEU A 42 -19.23 2.34 26.54
C LEU A 42 -18.77 3.59 27.31
N VAL A 43 -17.47 3.72 27.60
CA VAL A 43 -16.90 4.90 28.27
C VAL A 43 -17.02 6.12 27.38
N GLN A 44 -16.81 5.97 26.07
CA GLN A 44 -16.96 7.08 25.11
C GLN A 44 -18.41 7.56 25.04
N ILE A 45 -19.37 6.65 24.91
CA ILE A 45 -20.81 6.99 24.88
C ILE A 45 -21.22 7.68 26.18
N PHE A 46 -20.79 7.13 27.33
CA PHE A 46 -21.09 7.71 28.64
C PHE A 46 -20.49 9.12 28.77
N PHE A 47 -19.27 9.34 28.31
CA PHE A 47 -18.63 10.66 28.31
C PHE A 47 -19.43 11.68 27.48
N TRP A 48 -19.82 11.32 26.25
CA TRP A 48 -20.60 12.21 25.38
C TRP A 48 -22.00 12.48 25.93
N PHE A 49 -22.64 11.47 26.50
CA PHE A 49 -23.96 11.60 27.13
C PHE A 49 -23.93 12.54 28.33
N ASN A 50 -22.86 12.49 29.13
CA ASN A 50 -22.69 13.32 30.32
C ASN A 50 -21.94 14.63 30.04
N LEU A 51 -21.70 15.00 28.77
CA LEU A 51 -20.95 16.21 28.45
C LEU A 51 -21.59 17.47 29.04
N ALA A 52 -22.93 17.48 29.16
CA ALA A 52 -23.67 18.58 29.77
C ALA A 52 -23.38 18.78 31.27
N ILE A 53 -22.85 17.77 31.97
CA ILE A 53 -22.43 17.90 33.38
C ILE A 53 -21.17 18.75 33.49
N VAL A 54 -20.25 18.60 32.53
CA VAL A 54 -18.96 19.32 32.50
C VAL A 54 -19.10 20.66 31.79
N LEU A 55 -19.88 20.71 30.70
CA LEU A 55 -20.12 21.89 29.89
C LEU A 55 -21.63 22.08 29.73
N PRO A 56 -22.31 22.77 30.65
CA PRO A 56 -23.77 22.92 30.62
C PRO A 56 -24.27 23.78 29.44
N TYR A 57 -23.42 24.67 28.93
CA TYR A 57 -23.70 25.52 27.77
C TYR A 57 -22.56 25.46 26.77
N ILE A 58 -22.91 25.32 25.50
CA ILE A 58 -21.99 25.48 24.38
C ILE A 58 -22.36 26.79 23.69
N GLY A 59 -21.40 27.69 23.59
CA GLY A 59 -21.56 28.93 22.89
C GLY A 59 -20.45 29.17 21.88
N LEU A 60 -20.81 29.72 20.73
CA LEU A 60 -19.88 30.19 19.72
C LEU A 60 -20.04 31.71 19.63
N GLY A 61 -18.95 32.42 19.92
CA GLY A 61 -18.88 33.88 19.82
C GLY A 61 -17.66 34.30 19.03
N ILE A 62 -17.83 35.30 18.15
CA ILE A 62 -16.69 35.92 17.46
C ILE A 62 -16.22 37.09 18.33
N PRO A 63 -14.94 37.11 18.78
CA PRO A 63 -14.41 38.21 19.58
C PRO A 63 -14.60 39.55 18.87
N GLY A 64 -15.31 40.49 19.50
CA GLY A 64 -15.53 41.84 18.96
C GLY A 64 -16.79 42.04 18.11
N THR A 65 -17.68 41.05 17.99
CA THR A 65 -19.00 41.21 17.36
C THR A 65 -20.13 40.84 18.32
N PRO A 66 -21.36 41.37 18.15
CA PRO A 66 -22.51 41.01 18.99
C PRO A 66 -23.09 39.62 18.65
N LEU A 67 -22.51 38.88 17.71
CA LEU A 67 -22.89 37.48 17.43
C LEU A 67 -22.35 36.57 18.53
N HIS A 68 -23.18 36.33 19.54
CA HIS A 68 -23.02 35.28 20.53
C HIS A 68 -24.19 34.32 20.43
N TRP A 69 -23.93 33.10 19.97
CA TRP A 69 -24.91 32.02 20.01
C TRP A 69 -24.57 31.14 21.19
N GLN A 70 -25.54 30.85 22.05
CA GLN A 70 -25.39 29.97 23.19
C GLN A 70 -26.59 29.03 23.26
N ALA A 71 -26.33 27.76 23.44
CA ALA A 71 -27.35 26.74 23.57
C ALA A 71 -27.00 25.75 24.67
N SER A 72 -28.04 25.14 25.26
CA SER A 72 -27.84 24.15 26.30
C SER A 72 -27.30 22.86 25.68
N THR A 73 -26.24 22.33 26.28
CA THR A 73 -25.60 21.09 25.83
C THR A 73 -26.57 19.90 25.86
N ASN A 74 -27.55 19.89 26.76
CA ASN A 74 -28.60 18.87 26.81
C ASN A 74 -29.54 18.91 25.60
N GLN A 75 -29.73 20.07 24.99
CA GLN A 75 -30.56 20.20 23.78
C GLN A 75 -29.77 19.84 22.52
N LEU A 76 -28.45 20.06 22.51
CA LEU A 76 -27.58 19.72 21.38
C LEU A 76 -27.17 18.25 21.37
N ILE A 77 -26.80 17.70 22.52
CA ILE A 77 -26.30 16.33 22.65
C ILE A 77 -27.40 15.49 23.28
N SER A 78 -28.40 15.17 22.46
CA SER A 78 -29.42 14.20 22.82
C SER A 78 -28.78 12.80 23.01
N PRO A 79 -29.45 11.86 23.71
CA PRO A 79 -28.94 10.49 23.86
C PRO A 79 -28.59 9.82 22.52
N LEU A 80 -29.40 10.10 21.48
CA LEU A 80 -29.17 9.64 20.13
C LEU A 80 -27.91 10.27 19.51
N MET A 81 -27.70 11.58 19.71
CA MET A 81 -26.51 12.29 19.21
C MET A 81 -25.24 11.80 19.90
N ALA A 82 -25.27 11.59 21.22
CA ALA A 82 -24.16 11.02 21.98
C ALA A 82 -23.78 9.62 21.48
N ALA A 83 -24.78 8.78 21.19
CA ALA A 83 -24.55 7.46 20.61
C ALA A 83 -23.96 7.55 19.19
N LEU A 84 -24.48 8.44 18.34
CA LEU A 84 -23.97 8.66 16.98
C LEU A 84 -22.51 9.14 16.97
N VAL A 85 -22.17 10.10 17.84
CA VAL A 85 -20.81 10.63 17.95
C VAL A 85 -19.87 9.58 18.55
N GLY A 86 -20.24 8.95 19.66
CA GLY A 86 -19.43 7.93 20.31
C GLY A 86 -19.14 6.73 19.39
N LEU A 87 -20.18 6.17 18.77
CA LEU A 87 -20.02 5.05 17.84
C LEU A 87 -19.29 5.46 16.56
N GLY A 88 -19.65 6.61 15.96
CA GLY A 88 -19.06 7.07 14.69
C GLY A 88 -17.57 7.39 14.81
N LEU A 89 -17.15 8.03 15.91
CA LEU A 89 -15.73 8.33 16.15
C LEU A 89 -14.92 7.05 16.41
N ASN A 90 -15.51 6.09 17.13
CA ASN A 90 -14.90 4.79 17.37
C ASN A 90 -14.73 3.99 16.07
N GLU A 91 -15.81 3.88 15.29
CA GLU A 91 -15.84 3.19 14.01
C GLU A 91 -14.83 3.80 13.02
N ALA A 92 -14.68 5.12 13.00
CA ALA A 92 -13.66 5.80 12.20
C ALA A 92 -12.22 5.36 12.55
N ALA A 93 -11.91 5.15 13.83
CA ALA A 93 -10.59 4.72 14.25
C ALA A 93 -10.26 3.31 13.76
N TYR A 94 -11.23 2.38 13.79
CA TYR A 94 -11.06 1.02 13.26
C TYR A 94 -11.04 1.01 11.73
N MET A 95 -11.93 1.77 11.08
CA MET A 95 -11.99 1.86 9.63
C MET A 95 -10.72 2.48 9.05
N SER A 96 -10.07 3.40 9.78
CA SER A 96 -8.77 3.95 9.39
C SER A 96 -7.69 2.87 9.26
N GLU A 97 -7.64 1.90 10.16
CA GLU A 97 -6.66 0.80 10.09
C GLU A 97 -7.00 -0.21 8.99
N ILE A 98 -8.29 -0.50 8.78
CA ILE A 98 -8.75 -1.36 7.67
C ILE A 98 -8.45 -0.69 6.33
N ALA A 99 -8.78 0.58 6.19
CA ALA A 99 -8.45 1.37 5.00
C ALA A 99 -6.94 1.45 4.82
N ARG A 100 -6.15 1.67 5.89
CA ARG A 100 -4.68 1.62 5.81
C ARG A 100 -4.18 0.27 5.32
N ALA A 101 -4.74 -0.84 5.80
CA ALA A 101 -4.37 -2.18 5.34
C ALA A 101 -4.65 -2.36 3.84
N GLY A 102 -5.73 -1.78 3.30
CA GLY A 102 -6.02 -1.73 1.87
C GLY A 102 -5.22 -0.68 1.07
N ILE A 103 -4.71 0.36 1.74
CA ILE A 103 -3.85 1.41 1.15
C ILE A 103 -2.36 0.99 1.23
N ILE A 104 -2.03 -0.14 1.86
CA ILE A 104 -0.70 -0.75 1.73
C ILE A 104 -0.49 -1.01 0.24
N ARG A 105 0.49 -0.28 -0.29
CA ARG A 105 0.63 0.00 -1.71
C ARG A 105 1.08 -1.25 -2.46
N THR A 106 0.12 -1.94 -3.03
CA THR A 106 0.35 -3.03 -3.96
C THR A 106 0.72 -2.44 -5.32
N PHE A 107 1.96 -2.64 -5.77
CA PHE A 107 2.35 -2.22 -7.12
C PHE A 107 2.29 -3.39 -8.08
N GLN A 108 1.67 -3.15 -9.23
CA GLN A 108 1.97 -3.91 -10.43
C GLN A 108 3.25 -3.33 -11.05
N VAL A 109 3.99 -4.19 -11.73
CA VAL A 109 5.21 -3.83 -12.45
C VAL A 109 4.89 -2.70 -13.46
N PRO A 110 5.58 -1.54 -13.40
CA PRO A 110 5.34 -0.44 -14.31
C PRO A 110 5.85 -0.78 -15.71
N ARG A 111 5.22 -0.20 -16.74
CA ARG A 111 5.70 -0.32 -18.13
C ARG A 111 6.89 0.62 -18.38
N ILE A 112 7.87 0.14 -19.12
CA ILE A 112 9.03 0.94 -19.54
C ILE A 112 8.65 2.05 -20.53
N TYR A 113 9.29 3.20 -20.40
CA TYR A 113 9.31 4.29 -21.37
C TYR A 113 10.51 4.11 -22.30
N GLN A 114 10.27 3.50 -23.46
CA GLN A 114 11.34 3.11 -24.40
C GLN A 114 12.21 4.27 -24.90
N ARG A 115 11.66 5.49 -24.98
CA ARG A 115 12.36 6.70 -25.46
C ARG A 115 13.15 7.43 -24.37
N MET A 116 13.31 6.81 -23.21
CA MET A 116 14.00 7.39 -22.06
C MET A 116 15.13 6.47 -21.62
N SER A 117 16.17 7.04 -21.01
CA SER A 117 17.26 6.23 -20.46
C SER A 117 16.77 5.34 -19.31
N ALA A 118 17.51 4.28 -18.99
CA ALA A 118 17.21 3.41 -17.85
C ALA A 118 17.11 4.22 -16.54
N HIS A 119 18.04 5.15 -16.33
CA HIS A 119 18.02 6.07 -15.19
C HIS A 119 16.77 6.97 -15.18
N ALA A 120 16.42 7.56 -16.31
CA ALA A 120 15.25 8.44 -16.40
C ALA A 120 13.92 7.69 -16.17
N ASN A 121 13.85 6.41 -16.57
CA ASN A 121 12.73 5.52 -16.29
C ASN A 121 12.50 5.32 -14.79
N LEU A 122 13.58 5.12 -14.03
CA LEU A 122 13.54 5.05 -12.57
C LEU A 122 13.06 6.37 -11.97
N LEU A 123 13.68 7.50 -12.35
CA LEU A 123 13.32 8.81 -11.81
C LEU A 123 11.85 9.18 -12.02
N ILE A 124 11.23 8.76 -13.13
CA ILE A 124 9.79 8.94 -13.37
C ILE A 124 8.94 7.99 -12.54
N SER A 125 9.42 6.77 -12.33
CA SER A 125 8.72 5.74 -11.53
C SER A 125 8.78 6.03 -10.03
N ALA A 126 9.77 6.80 -9.58
CA ALA A 126 9.82 7.36 -8.23
C ALA A 126 8.58 8.25 -8.00
N SER A 127 7.64 7.74 -7.20
CA SER A 127 6.37 8.41 -6.95
C SER A 127 6.58 9.69 -6.14
N ILE A 128 5.81 10.70 -6.52
CA ILE A 128 5.79 12.09 -6.05
C ILE A 128 5.40 12.25 -4.56
N ARG A 129 5.41 11.19 -3.74
CA ARG A 129 5.06 11.30 -2.32
C ARG A 129 6.10 12.11 -1.52
N THR A 130 7.35 12.14 -1.98
CA THR A 130 8.38 13.06 -1.47
C THR A 130 8.39 14.38 -2.26
N ALA A 131 7.89 14.40 -3.49
CA ALA A 131 8.20 15.42 -4.49
C ALA A 131 7.36 16.72 -4.46
N SER A 132 6.32 16.86 -3.63
CA SER A 132 5.64 18.17 -3.51
C SER A 132 6.45 19.22 -2.74
N PHE A 133 7.25 18.81 -1.75
CA PHE A 133 8.17 19.73 -1.04
C PHE A 133 9.63 19.51 -1.45
N ALA A 134 10.03 18.28 -1.80
CA ALA A 134 11.37 17.97 -2.28
C ALA A 134 11.72 18.58 -3.65
N ARG A 135 10.75 18.90 -4.51
CA ARG A 135 11.05 19.63 -5.76
C ARG A 135 11.61 21.03 -5.51
N LEU A 136 11.39 21.63 -4.33
CA LEU A 136 12.02 22.89 -3.92
C LEU A 136 13.43 22.69 -3.36
N PHE A 137 13.79 21.50 -2.86
CA PHE A 137 15.06 21.23 -2.20
C PHE A 137 15.98 20.33 -3.05
N ARG A 138 17.10 20.90 -3.50
CA ARG A 138 18.13 20.22 -4.31
C ARG A 138 18.66 18.91 -3.71
N ARG A 139 18.60 18.73 -2.38
CA ARG A 139 19.03 17.52 -1.64
C ARG A 139 18.12 16.30 -1.85
N ALA A 140 16.82 16.50 -1.98
CA ALA A 140 15.91 15.37 -2.14
C ALA A 140 15.91 14.82 -3.58
N ARG A 141 16.33 15.63 -4.56
CA ARG A 141 16.63 15.14 -5.91
C ARG A 141 17.88 14.25 -5.91
N SER A 142 18.94 14.61 -5.17
CA SER A 142 20.16 13.79 -5.10
C SER A 142 19.96 12.47 -4.37
N GLU A 143 19.06 12.39 -3.39
CA GLU A 143 18.74 11.13 -2.70
C GLU A 143 18.02 10.14 -3.62
N VAL A 144 17.04 10.60 -4.41
CA VAL A 144 16.34 9.76 -5.38
C VAL A 144 17.28 9.30 -6.49
N ASP A 145 18.19 10.17 -6.93
CA ASP A 145 19.21 9.86 -7.93
C ASP A 145 20.19 8.79 -7.45
N ALA A 146 20.71 8.93 -6.22
CA ALA A 146 21.57 7.94 -5.59
C ALA A 146 20.86 6.58 -5.45
N HIS A 147 19.60 6.60 -4.98
CA HIS A 147 18.81 5.38 -4.86
C HIS A 147 18.50 4.73 -6.21
N ALA A 148 18.27 5.53 -7.26
CA ALA A 148 18.08 5.01 -8.62
C ALA A 148 19.36 4.30 -9.12
N CYS A 149 20.53 4.88 -8.89
CA CYS A 149 21.81 4.25 -9.21
C CYS A 149 22.04 2.94 -8.43
N GLU A 150 21.73 2.91 -7.14
CA GLU A 150 21.81 1.69 -6.32
C GLU A 150 20.88 0.59 -6.85
N LEU A 151 19.67 0.93 -7.29
CA LEU A 151 18.74 -0.04 -7.86
C LEU A 151 19.17 -0.54 -9.24
N LEU A 152 19.73 0.33 -10.07
CA LEU A 152 20.32 -0.07 -11.35
C LEU A 152 21.49 -1.02 -11.13
N ASP A 153 22.35 -0.77 -10.15
CA ASP A 153 23.42 -1.70 -9.77
C ASP A 153 22.87 -3.02 -9.25
N PHE A 154 21.87 -2.97 -8.37
CA PHE A 154 21.21 -4.16 -7.83
C PHE A 154 20.63 -5.07 -8.93
N VAL A 155 20.08 -4.51 -10.01
CA VAL A 155 19.58 -5.32 -11.13
C VAL A 155 20.65 -5.65 -12.18
N GLY A 156 21.85 -5.08 -12.09
CA GLY A 156 22.97 -5.29 -13.01
C GLY A 156 22.91 -4.44 -14.28
N LEU A 157 22.32 -3.25 -14.20
CA LEU A 157 22.18 -2.26 -15.28
C LEU A 157 22.99 -0.97 -15.04
N ALA A 158 23.90 -0.95 -14.06
CA ALA A 158 24.70 0.24 -13.74
C ALA A 158 25.43 0.83 -14.97
N GLU A 159 26.10 -0.01 -15.76
CA GLU A 159 26.82 0.42 -16.97
C GLU A 159 25.91 0.90 -18.11
N LYS A 160 24.60 0.62 -18.00
CA LYS A 160 23.59 0.95 -19.01
C LYS A 160 22.62 2.04 -18.51
N CYS A 161 23.00 2.79 -17.49
CA CYS A 161 22.14 3.82 -16.88
C CYS A 161 21.66 4.87 -17.90
N ASP A 162 22.52 5.26 -18.84
CA ASP A 162 22.24 6.29 -19.86
C ASP A 162 21.72 5.72 -21.18
N VAL A 163 21.69 4.39 -21.32
CA VAL A 163 21.16 3.72 -22.53
C VAL A 163 19.65 3.86 -22.58
N LEU A 164 19.11 4.13 -23.76
CA LEU A 164 17.65 4.17 -23.98
C LEU A 164 17.04 2.82 -23.65
N ALA A 165 15.94 2.81 -22.90
CA ALA A 165 15.27 1.57 -22.50
C ALA A 165 14.80 0.74 -23.70
N GLY A 166 14.51 1.37 -24.84
CA GLY A 166 14.21 0.69 -26.10
C GLY A 166 15.38 -0.10 -26.69
N ASP A 167 16.63 0.30 -26.43
CA ASP A 167 17.84 -0.35 -26.94
C ASP A 167 18.35 -1.47 -26.00
N LEU A 168 17.73 -1.61 -24.83
CA LEU A 168 17.99 -2.73 -23.93
C LEU A 168 17.41 -4.03 -24.51
N SER A 169 18.12 -5.14 -24.30
CA SER A 169 17.55 -6.46 -24.59
C SER A 169 16.27 -6.71 -23.77
N PHE A 170 15.39 -7.57 -24.25
CA PHE A 170 14.11 -7.85 -23.57
C PHE A 170 14.28 -8.28 -22.10
N GLY A 171 15.29 -9.10 -21.78
CA GLY A 171 15.60 -9.45 -20.39
C GLY A 171 16.08 -8.26 -19.55
N GLN A 172 16.87 -7.36 -20.14
CA GLN A 172 17.30 -6.13 -19.48
C GLN A 172 16.12 -5.17 -19.27
N GLN A 173 15.16 -5.11 -20.19
CA GLN A 173 13.92 -4.38 -20.02
C GLN A 173 13.12 -4.90 -18.82
N LYS A 174 13.02 -6.22 -18.65
CA LYS A 174 12.35 -6.84 -17.49
C LYS A 174 13.06 -6.56 -16.16
N LEU A 175 14.39 -6.54 -16.17
CA LEU A 175 15.18 -6.13 -15.01
C LEU A 175 14.99 -4.63 -14.68
N LEU A 176 14.88 -3.78 -15.70
CA LEU A 176 14.56 -2.37 -15.54
C LEU A 176 13.15 -2.18 -14.94
N GLU A 177 12.16 -2.92 -15.43
CA GLU A 177 10.80 -2.95 -14.90
C GLU A 177 10.79 -3.31 -13.40
N LEU A 178 11.58 -4.31 -12.99
CA LEU A 178 11.76 -4.66 -11.58
C LEU A 178 12.37 -3.50 -10.78
N ALA A 179 13.44 -2.88 -11.27
CA ALA A 179 14.06 -1.73 -10.60
C ALA A 179 13.07 -0.56 -10.45
N MET A 180 12.28 -0.27 -11.47
CA MET A 180 11.23 0.75 -11.45
C MET A 180 10.12 0.42 -10.45
N ALA A 181 9.79 -0.86 -10.24
CA ALA A 181 8.84 -1.27 -9.21
C ALA A 181 9.41 -1.10 -7.79
N LEU A 182 10.71 -1.36 -7.62
CA LEU A 182 11.39 -1.32 -6.32
C LEU A 182 11.69 0.09 -5.81
N ILE A 183 11.76 1.11 -6.68
CA ILE A 183 12.15 2.48 -6.32
C ILE A 183 11.26 3.18 -5.29
N ASN A 184 10.08 2.63 -5.01
CA ASN A 184 9.15 3.17 -4.02
C ASN A 184 9.14 2.37 -2.71
N ASP A 185 10.10 1.47 -2.50
CA ASP A 185 10.17 0.53 -1.37
C ASP A 185 8.82 -0.15 -1.10
N PRO A 186 8.28 -0.91 -2.07
CA PRO A 186 6.98 -1.55 -1.92
C PRO A 186 7.02 -2.62 -0.81
N ALA A 187 5.92 -2.73 -0.05
CA ALA A 187 5.75 -3.83 0.90
C ALA A 187 5.35 -5.15 0.21
N MET A 188 4.66 -5.05 -0.93
CA MET A 188 4.23 -6.17 -1.75
C MET A 188 4.32 -5.84 -3.25
N LEU A 189 4.79 -6.79 -4.04
CA LEU A 189 4.87 -6.71 -5.49
C LEU A 189 4.00 -7.80 -6.14
N LEU A 190 3.16 -7.39 -7.10
CA LEU A 190 2.31 -8.29 -7.87
C LEU A 190 2.90 -8.48 -9.27
N LEU A 191 3.22 -9.72 -9.58
CA LEU A 191 3.78 -10.12 -10.86
C LEU A 191 2.73 -10.95 -11.61
N ASP A 192 2.28 -10.43 -12.74
CA ASP A 192 1.36 -11.12 -13.64
C ASP A 192 2.15 -11.60 -14.86
N GLU A 193 2.34 -12.92 -14.97
CA GLU A 193 3.14 -13.60 -15.99
C GLU A 193 4.50 -12.95 -16.27
N PRO A 194 5.35 -12.72 -15.24
CA PRO A 194 6.64 -12.06 -15.39
C PRO A 194 7.59 -12.75 -16.38
N THR A 195 7.41 -14.04 -16.67
CA THR A 195 8.31 -14.83 -17.50
C THR A 195 7.86 -15.03 -18.95
N ALA A 196 6.68 -14.51 -19.32
CA ALA A 196 6.14 -14.63 -20.66
C ALA A 196 7.09 -14.01 -21.72
N GLY A 197 7.45 -14.81 -22.73
CA GLY A 197 8.29 -14.37 -23.86
C GLY A 197 9.79 -14.23 -23.56
N ILE A 198 10.27 -14.71 -22.41
CA ILE A 198 11.67 -14.64 -22.00
C ILE A 198 12.37 -16.00 -22.18
N ASN A 199 13.66 -15.98 -22.52
CA ASN A 199 14.50 -17.20 -22.56
C ASN A 199 14.81 -17.73 -21.15
N GLN A 200 14.94 -19.05 -20.97
CA GLN A 200 15.21 -19.74 -19.71
C GLN A 200 16.37 -19.13 -18.89
N VAL A 201 17.48 -18.77 -19.52
CA VAL A 201 18.64 -18.16 -18.82
C VAL A 201 18.30 -16.82 -18.18
N LEU A 202 17.45 -16.02 -18.84
CA LEU A 202 17.01 -14.71 -18.34
C LEU A 202 15.96 -14.87 -17.22
N ILE A 203 15.15 -15.92 -17.29
CA ILE A 203 14.18 -16.28 -16.24
C ILE A 203 14.90 -16.58 -14.93
N GLU A 204 15.96 -17.39 -14.96
CA GLU A 204 16.75 -17.72 -13.77
C GLU A 204 17.35 -16.47 -13.11
N SER A 205 17.92 -15.57 -13.92
CA SER A 205 18.45 -14.28 -13.44
C SER A 205 17.36 -13.42 -12.78
N LEU A 206 16.17 -13.35 -13.38
CA LEU A 206 15.04 -12.60 -12.80
C LEU A 206 14.57 -13.20 -11.46
N ILE A 207 14.46 -14.53 -11.39
CA ILE A 207 14.08 -15.25 -10.15
C ILE A 207 15.09 -14.96 -9.04
N ASP A 208 16.39 -15.01 -9.35
CA ASP A 208 17.44 -14.75 -8.36
C ASP A 208 17.38 -13.31 -7.83
N ARG A 209 17.11 -12.33 -8.71
CA ARG A 209 16.90 -10.92 -8.31
C ARG A 209 15.66 -10.75 -7.44
N LEU A 210 14.56 -11.43 -7.76
CA LEU A 210 13.32 -11.40 -6.97
C LEU A 210 13.52 -12.03 -5.58
N LYS A 211 14.20 -13.17 -5.50
CA LYS A 211 14.58 -13.80 -4.22
C LYS A 211 15.49 -12.92 -3.40
N ALA A 212 16.48 -12.31 -4.03
CA ALA A 212 17.36 -11.36 -3.36
C ALA A 212 16.55 -10.19 -2.79
N ALA A 213 15.63 -9.60 -3.57
CA ALA A 213 14.76 -8.52 -3.10
C ALA A 213 13.87 -8.94 -1.93
N ASN A 214 13.27 -10.13 -1.98
CA ASN A 214 12.48 -10.70 -0.87
C ASN A 214 13.33 -10.83 0.41
N ARG A 215 14.53 -11.41 0.31
CA ARG A 215 15.42 -11.64 1.47
C ARG A 215 16.04 -10.38 2.05
N THR A 216 16.53 -9.47 1.21
CA THR A 216 17.27 -8.29 1.67
C THR A 216 16.36 -7.12 2.03
N ARG A 217 15.18 -7.01 1.40
CA ARG A 217 14.26 -5.87 1.59
C ARG A 217 12.94 -6.26 2.28
N GLY A 218 12.71 -7.54 2.58
CA GLY A 218 11.45 -7.99 3.17
C GLY A 218 10.24 -7.86 2.23
N LEU A 219 10.48 -7.84 0.91
CA LEU A 219 9.45 -7.66 -0.09
C LEU A 219 8.55 -8.90 -0.18
N THR A 220 7.24 -8.73 -0.01
CA THR A 220 6.27 -9.82 -0.26
C THR A 220 6.02 -9.95 -1.76
N LEU A 221 6.10 -11.16 -2.31
CA LEU A 221 5.86 -11.42 -3.73
C LEU A 221 4.56 -12.20 -3.90
N LEU A 222 3.64 -11.69 -4.72
CA LEU A 222 2.50 -12.44 -5.23
C LEU A 222 2.68 -12.62 -6.73
N VAL A 223 2.80 -13.87 -7.17
CA VAL A 223 3.12 -14.18 -8.57
C VAL A 223 2.03 -15.05 -9.17
N ILE A 224 1.53 -14.61 -10.32
CA ILE A 224 0.64 -15.37 -11.19
C ILE A 224 1.49 -15.88 -12.34
N GLU A 225 1.62 -17.18 -12.46
CA GLU A 225 2.43 -17.84 -13.47
C GLU A 225 1.83 -19.18 -13.88
N HIS A 226 2.17 -19.62 -15.08
CA HIS A 226 1.88 -20.97 -15.58
C HIS A 226 3.16 -21.80 -15.81
N ASN A 227 4.34 -21.16 -15.72
CA ASN A 227 5.63 -21.81 -15.86
C ASN A 227 6.04 -22.53 -14.56
N MET A 228 5.94 -23.87 -14.56
CA MET A 228 6.19 -24.69 -13.36
C MET A 228 7.60 -24.52 -12.75
N PRO A 229 8.70 -24.52 -13.52
CA PRO A 229 10.02 -24.15 -13.01
C PRO A 229 10.07 -22.84 -12.20
N VAL A 230 9.38 -21.80 -12.66
CA VAL A 230 9.36 -20.48 -12.02
C VAL A 230 8.60 -20.55 -10.70
N ILE A 231 7.40 -21.13 -10.73
CA ILE A 231 6.53 -21.29 -9.56
C ILE A 231 7.27 -22.08 -8.48
N MET A 232 7.87 -23.22 -8.85
CA MET A 232 8.60 -24.10 -7.93
C MET A 232 9.88 -23.46 -7.41
N GLY A 233 10.49 -22.56 -8.20
CA GLY A 233 11.68 -21.84 -7.83
C GLY A 233 11.43 -20.70 -6.85
N LEU A 234 10.31 -19.98 -6.99
CA LEU A 234 10.06 -18.72 -6.30
C LEU A 234 9.07 -18.84 -5.13
N ALA A 235 8.05 -19.69 -5.23
CA ALA A 235 6.95 -19.72 -4.29
C ALA A 235 7.29 -20.53 -3.02
N GLU A 236 6.93 -19.97 -1.85
CA GLU A 236 6.88 -20.73 -0.59
C GLU A 236 5.54 -21.45 -0.42
N HIS A 237 4.49 -20.86 -1.00
CA HIS A 237 3.13 -21.38 -0.97
C HIS A 237 2.46 -21.12 -2.32
N ILE A 238 1.73 -22.11 -2.83
CA ILE A 238 1.12 -22.09 -4.16
C ILE A 238 -0.39 -22.32 -4.03
N TYR A 239 -1.15 -21.58 -4.83
CA TYR A 239 -2.59 -21.78 -5.02
C TYR A 239 -2.84 -22.16 -6.48
N CYS A 240 -3.42 -23.34 -6.72
CA CYS A 240 -3.78 -23.81 -8.04
C CYS A 240 -5.28 -23.58 -8.28
N LEU A 241 -5.62 -22.81 -9.32
CA LEU A 241 -7.00 -22.46 -9.67
C LEU A 241 -7.35 -23.07 -11.03
N ALA A 242 -8.51 -23.73 -11.11
CA ALA A 242 -9.07 -24.27 -12.36
C ALA A 242 -10.57 -23.96 -12.43
N HIS A 243 -11.06 -23.45 -13.56
CA HIS A 243 -12.47 -23.06 -13.75
C HIS A 243 -13.05 -22.19 -12.62
N GLY A 244 -12.25 -21.25 -12.11
CA GLY A 244 -12.65 -20.35 -11.02
C GLY A 244 -12.80 -21.02 -9.65
N ARG A 245 -12.31 -22.26 -9.49
CA ARG A 245 -12.29 -22.98 -8.21
C ARG A 245 -10.86 -23.31 -7.79
N LEU A 246 -10.62 -23.26 -6.48
CA LEU A 246 -9.37 -23.73 -5.91
C LEU A 246 -9.27 -25.25 -6.05
N LEU A 247 -8.26 -25.71 -6.78
CA LEU A 247 -8.01 -27.11 -7.06
C LEU A 247 -7.15 -27.75 -5.97
N ALA A 248 -6.07 -27.06 -5.59
CA ALA A 248 -5.11 -27.46 -4.59
C ALA A 248 -4.37 -26.23 -4.03
N GLU A 249 -3.92 -26.31 -2.78
CA GLU A 249 -3.07 -25.31 -2.14
C GLU A 249 -1.99 -25.99 -1.29
N GLY A 250 -0.83 -25.37 -1.17
CA GLY A 250 0.26 -25.90 -0.34
C GLY A 250 1.66 -25.53 -0.81
N PRO A 251 2.70 -26.09 -0.16
CA PRO A 251 4.08 -25.86 -0.57
C PRO A 251 4.39 -26.54 -1.92
N PRO A 252 5.42 -26.06 -2.65
CA PRO A 252 5.82 -26.58 -3.97
C PRO A 252 5.93 -28.10 -4.07
N GLN A 253 6.47 -28.74 -3.04
CA GLN A 253 6.70 -30.19 -3.01
C GLN A 253 5.40 -30.99 -2.97
N THR A 254 4.36 -30.45 -2.32
CA THR A 254 3.03 -31.06 -2.25
C THR A 254 2.29 -30.89 -3.57
N ILE A 255 2.26 -29.67 -4.11
CA ILE A 255 1.57 -29.34 -5.36
C ILE A 255 2.14 -30.14 -6.54
N ARG A 256 3.46 -30.32 -6.62
CA ARG A 256 4.11 -31.10 -7.68
C ARG A 256 3.65 -32.57 -7.74
N ARG A 257 3.19 -33.13 -6.62
CA ARG A 257 2.75 -34.53 -6.49
C ARG A 257 1.23 -34.67 -6.52
N ASP A 258 0.50 -33.57 -6.57
CA ASP A 258 -0.96 -33.60 -6.55
C ASP A 258 -1.48 -34.07 -7.92
N ALA A 259 -2.18 -35.20 -7.92
CA ALA A 259 -2.75 -35.80 -9.12
C ALA A 259 -3.74 -34.84 -9.81
N LYS A 260 -4.52 -34.05 -9.05
CA LYS A 260 -5.48 -33.10 -9.62
C LYS A 260 -4.77 -32.01 -10.41
N VAL A 261 -3.65 -31.52 -9.89
CA VAL A 261 -2.84 -30.47 -10.54
C VAL A 261 -2.19 -31.02 -11.81
N LEU A 262 -1.65 -32.25 -11.76
CA LEU A 262 -1.08 -32.93 -12.92
C LEU A 262 -2.13 -33.17 -14.01
N ASP A 263 -3.31 -33.67 -13.63
CA ASP A 263 -4.42 -33.90 -14.56
C ASP A 263 -4.92 -32.60 -15.19
N ALA A 264 -5.01 -31.51 -14.42
CA ALA A 264 -5.39 -30.20 -14.96
C ALA A 264 -4.33 -29.62 -15.91
N TYR A 265 -3.04 -29.90 -15.68
CA TYR A 265 -1.95 -29.44 -16.54
C TYR A 265 -1.79 -30.28 -17.81
N LEU A 266 -2.05 -31.59 -17.74
CA LEU A 266 -1.93 -32.53 -18.86
C LEU A 266 -3.22 -32.64 -19.70
N GLY A 267 -4.39 -32.42 -19.09
CA GLY A 267 -5.69 -32.50 -19.73
C GLY A 267 -6.13 -31.26 -20.52
N ALA A 268 -5.27 -30.23 -20.59
CA ALA A 268 -5.49 -29.02 -21.38
C ALA A 268 -4.91 -29.10 -22.82
N ALA A 269 -4.60 -30.31 -23.29
CA ALA A 269 -4.17 -30.61 -24.65
C ALA A 269 -5.31 -31.19 -25.50
#